data_AF-A0A416XG36-F1
#
_entry.id   AF-A0A416XG36-F1
#
_cell.length_a   1.000
_cell.length_b   1.000
_cell.length_c   1.000
_cell.angle_alpha   90.00
_cell.angle_beta   90.00
_cell.angle_gamma   90.00
#
_symmetry.space_group_name_H-M   'P 1'
#
loop_
_entity.id
_entity.type
_entity.pdbx_description
1 polymer ?
#
loop_
_entity_poly.entity_id
_entity_poly.type
_entity_poly.pdbx_seq_one_letter_code
_entity_poly.pdbx_strand_id
1 'polypeptide(L)'
;MKQYKSRDKITQKMTRDGLIEVNETQQTAERISKREQDADFQKSPEQQAAQDGTQLQGVASQTSPLPHTPGAAPARDTATAERVMEHIEAAQTRKSSKKAVRKAQEEATAQTTSSRLQFTEEERATPELETYIKKSEKAADRLDAAKAAIPKQKKLVK
;
A
#
# COMPACT_ATOMS: atom_id res chain seq x y z
N MET A 1 28.81 45.20 -22.56
CA MET A 1 28.88 44.16 -21.50
C MET A 1 27.45 43.83 -21.07
N LYS A 2 27.02 42.56 -21.15
CA LYS A 2 25.68 42.19 -20.65
C LYS A 2 25.73 42.19 -19.12
N GLN A 3 24.97 43.07 -18.48
CA GLN A 3 24.78 43.05 -17.03
C GLN A 3 24.06 41.75 -16.65
N TYR A 4 24.68 40.96 -15.76
CA TYR A 4 24.07 39.76 -15.21
C TYR A 4 23.16 40.16 -14.05
N LYS A 5 21.88 39.78 -14.13
CA LYS A 5 20.93 39.92 -13.01
C LYS A 5 20.99 38.64 -12.18
N SER A 6 21.13 38.79 -10.86
CA SER A 6 21.08 37.66 -9.93
C SER A 6 19.74 36.94 -10.02
N ARG A 7 19.76 35.60 -9.93
CA ARG A 7 18.55 34.79 -9.92
C ARG A 7 17.88 34.87 -8.55
N ASP A 8 16.55 34.79 -8.55
CA ASP A 8 15.78 34.75 -7.32
C ASP A 8 15.99 33.44 -6.57
N LYS A 9 15.97 33.54 -5.25
CA LYS A 9 16.02 32.40 -4.34
C LYS A 9 14.58 31.99 -3.99
N ILE A 10 14.12 30.94 -4.65
CA ILE A 10 12.76 30.43 -4.54
C ILE A 10 12.76 29.14 -3.73
N THR A 11 11.87 29.03 -2.75
CA THR A 11 11.67 27.83 -1.93
C THR A 11 10.20 27.44 -1.89
N GLN A 12 9.90 26.14 -1.94
CA GLN A 12 8.54 25.65 -1.81
C GLN A 12 8.34 25.02 -0.44
N LYS A 13 7.25 25.40 0.24
CA LYS A 13 6.90 24.90 1.58
C LYS A 13 5.49 24.31 1.55
N MET A 14 5.36 23.14 2.17
CA MET A 14 4.05 22.55 2.43
C MET A 14 3.47 23.14 3.71
N THR A 15 2.31 23.79 3.60
CA THR A 15 1.55 24.27 4.75
C THR A 15 0.29 23.42 4.94
N ARG A 16 -0.42 23.64 6.06
CA ARG A 16 -1.71 23.01 6.35
C ARG A 16 -2.66 23.12 5.17
N ASP A 17 -2.70 24.31 4.58
CA ASP A 17 -3.71 24.65 3.60
C ASP A 17 -3.26 24.34 2.15
N GLY A 18 -1.98 24.05 1.93
CA GLY A 18 -1.46 23.66 0.62
C GLY A 18 -0.02 24.05 0.37
N LEU A 19 0.42 23.91 -0.88
CA LEU A 19 1.77 24.28 -1.32
C LEU A 19 1.86 25.82 -1.47
N ILE A 20 2.87 26.41 -0.83
CA ILE A 20 3.25 27.81 -1.02
C ILE A 20 4.68 27.89 -1.57
N GLU A 21 4.93 28.86 -2.42
CA GLU A 21 6.27 29.23 -2.90
C GLU A 21 6.67 30.57 -2.30
N VAL A 22 7.88 30.63 -1.74
CA VAL A 22 8.43 31.79 -1.07
C VAL A 22 9.66 32.23 -1.85
N ASN A 23 9.60 33.42 -2.43
CA ASN A 23 10.72 34.10 -3.06
C ASN A 23 11.41 34.96 -2.00
N GLU A 24 12.54 34.47 -1.48
CA GLU A 24 13.31 35.16 -0.43
C GLU A 24 13.97 36.45 -0.94
N THR A 25 14.23 36.53 -2.25
CA THR A 25 14.87 37.70 -2.88
C THR A 25 13.90 38.87 -3.00
N GLN A 26 12.65 38.59 -3.35
CA GLN A 26 11.58 39.60 -3.49
C GLN A 26 10.72 39.74 -2.24
N GLN A 27 10.95 38.90 -1.22
CA GLN A 27 10.13 38.79 0.00
C GLN A 27 8.64 38.56 -0.29
N THR A 28 8.34 37.82 -1.36
CA THR A 28 6.98 37.48 -1.76
C THR A 28 6.68 36.01 -1.43
N ALA A 29 5.42 35.72 -1.10
CA ALA A 29 4.93 34.37 -0.89
C ALA A 29 3.66 34.16 -1.69
N GLU A 30 3.68 33.19 -2.61
CA GLU A 30 2.56 32.87 -3.49
C GLU A 30 2.02 31.48 -3.19
N ARG A 31 0.70 31.35 -3.26
CA ARG A 31 0.04 30.08 -3.01
C ARG A 31 -0.20 29.33 -4.31
N ILE A 32 0.48 28.21 -4.48
CA ILE A 32 0.43 27.41 -5.70
C ILE A 32 -0.72 26.40 -5.66
N SER A 33 -1.04 25.84 -4.50
CA SER A 33 -2.07 24.80 -4.38
C SER A 33 -2.93 24.97 -3.13
N LYS A 34 -4.17 24.48 -3.20
CA LYS A 34 -5.10 24.37 -2.07
C LYS A 34 -5.38 22.90 -1.80
N ARG A 35 -5.30 22.50 -0.53
CA ARG A 35 -5.81 21.22 -0.04
C ARG A 35 -7.33 21.36 0.12
N GLU A 36 -8.09 20.39 -0.38
CA GLU A 36 -9.52 20.31 -0.06
C GLU A 36 -9.66 20.16 1.46
N GLN A 37 -10.45 21.04 2.08
CA GLN A 37 -10.74 20.91 3.50
C GLN A 37 -11.74 19.77 3.64
N ASP A 38 -11.33 18.69 4.32
CA ASP A 38 -12.28 17.71 4.80
C ASP A 38 -13.29 18.44 5.68
N ALA A 39 -14.59 18.29 5.37
CA ALA A 39 -15.65 18.89 6.15
C ALA A 39 -15.44 18.51 7.63
N ASP A 40 -15.59 19.46 8.54
CA ASP A 40 -15.56 19.19 9.98
C ASP A 40 -16.67 18.18 10.29
N PHE A 41 -16.30 16.90 10.38
CA PHE A 41 -17.16 15.86 10.93
C PHE A 41 -17.17 16.03 12.44
N GLN A 42 -17.76 17.14 12.92
CA GLN A 42 -18.31 17.17 14.26
C GLN A 42 -19.37 16.07 14.29
N LYS A 43 -19.07 14.98 15.01
CA LYS A 43 -19.96 13.85 15.14
C LYS A 43 -21.30 14.30 15.72
N SER A 44 -22.33 14.35 14.89
CA SER A 44 -23.72 14.31 15.34
C SER A 44 -24.02 12.89 15.84
N PRO A 45 -24.72 12.72 16.97
CA PRO A 45 -24.86 11.44 17.67
C PRO A 45 -25.75 10.39 16.97
N GLU A 46 -26.24 10.64 15.75
CA GLU A 46 -27.37 9.89 15.17
C GLU A 46 -27.00 8.67 14.32
N GLN A 47 -25.72 8.39 14.05
CA GLN A 47 -25.33 7.25 13.20
C GLN A 47 -25.17 5.91 13.93
N GLN A 48 -25.68 5.77 15.16
CA GLN A 48 -25.57 4.52 15.91
C GLN A 48 -26.75 3.54 15.71
N ALA A 49 -27.77 3.89 14.93
CA ALA A 49 -29.03 3.12 14.86
C ALA A 49 -29.19 2.16 13.65
N ALA A 50 -28.16 1.91 12.85
CA ALA A 50 -28.30 1.12 11.61
C ALA A 50 -27.43 -0.16 11.55
N GLN A 51 -27.16 -0.81 12.69
CA GLN A 51 -26.56 -2.16 12.71
C GLN A 51 -27.34 -3.22 13.49
N ASP A 52 -28.53 -2.90 14.03
CA ASP A 52 -29.35 -3.85 14.81
C ASP A 52 -30.44 -4.57 14.00
N GLY A 53 -30.13 -4.89 12.74
CA GLY A 53 -31.09 -5.45 11.79
C GLY A 53 -30.72 -6.84 11.30
N THR A 54 -30.36 -7.79 12.16
CA THR A 54 -30.47 -9.25 11.89
C THR A 54 -30.07 -10.06 13.13
N GLN A 55 -30.90 -10.04 14.18
CA GLN A 55 -30.94 -11.14 15.14
C GLN A 55 -32.19 -11.98 14.88
N LEU A 56 -31.97 -13.11 14.22
CA LEU A 56 -32.92 -14.22 14.19
C LEU A 56 -33.05 -14.77 15.61
N GLN A 57 -34.20 -14.52 16.20
CA GLN A 57 -35.02 -15.46 16.99
C GLN A 57 -34.23 -16.53 17.76
N GLY A 58 -33.71 -16.14 18.93
CA GLY A 58 -33.16 -17.03 19.95
C GLY A 58 -33.99 -16.94 21.23
N VAL A 59 -34.56 -18.06 21.62
CA VAL A 59 -35.38 -18.30 22.81
C VAL A 59 -34.80 -17.74 24.12
N ALA A 60 -35.70 -17.30 24.99
CA ALA A 60 -35.43 -16.75 26.31
C ALA A 60 -34.56 -17.66 27.17
N SER A 61 -33.55 -17.08 27.84
CA SER A 61 -33.16 -17.46 29.21
C SER A 61 -32.29 -16.37 29.82
N GLN A 62 -32.84 -15.73 30.84
CA GLN A 62 -32.11 -14.92 31.80
C GLN A 62 -31.08 -15.82 32.50
N THR A 63 -29.79 -15.52 32.37
CA THR A 63 -28.83 -15.90 33.41
C THR A 63 -27.88 -14.74 33.64
N SER A 64 -27.90 -14.21 34.86
CA SER A 64 -26.94 -13.23 35.36
C SER A 64 -25.53 -13.85 35.39
N PRO A 65 -24.44 -13.06 35.29
CA PRO A 65 -23.10 -13.62 35.40
C PRO A 65 -22.84 -14.02 36.85
N LEU A 66 -22.81 -15.32 37.14
CA LEU A 66 -22.35 -15.83 38.42
C LEU A 66 -20.83 -15.60 38.57
N PRO A 67 -20.34 -15.31 39.80
CA PRO A 67 -18.91 -15.18 40.06
C PRO A 67 -18.20 -16.52 39.84
N HIS A 68 -17.08 -16.48 39.14
CA HIS A 68 -16.27 -17.66 38.83
C HIS A 68 -15.80 -18.34 40.13
N THR A 69 -16.28 -19.57 40.34
CA THR A 69 -15.74 -20.48 41.36
C THR A 69 -14.51 -21.18 40.78
N PRO A 70 -13.33 -21.12 41.43
CA PRO A 70 -12.15 -21.84 40.97
C PRO A 70 -12.29 -23.30 41.41
N GLY A 71 -12.88 -24.15 40.58
CA GLY A 71 -13.04 -25.56 40.98
C GLY A 71 -13.73 -26.53 40.03
N ALA A 72 -14.14 -26.13 38.82
CA ALA A 72 -14.69 -27.07 37.84
C ALA A 72 -13.69 -27.23 36.69
N ALA A 73 -13.07 -28.42 36.58
CA ALA A 73 -12.31 -28.78 35.40
C ALA A 73 -13.27 -28.78 34.18
N PRO A 74 -12.94 -28.07 33.08
CA PRO A 74 -13.81 -28.07 31.92
C PRO A 74 -13.95 -29.51 31.40
N ALA A 75 -15.19 -29.96 31.21
CA ALA A 75 -15.46 -31.19 30.48
C ALA A 75 -14.72 -31.10 29.13
N ARG A 76 -14.16 -32.22 28.66
CA ARG A 76 -13.37 -32.23 27.44
C ARG A 76 -14.27 -31.87 26.26
N ASP A 77 -14.31 -30.57 25.94
CA ASP A 77 -15.07 -30.00 24.83
C ASP A 77 -14.43 -30.44 23.51
N THR A 78 -14.82 -31.63 23.06
CA THR A 78 -14.48 -32.12 21.72
C THR A 78 -14.96 -31.15 20.64
N ALA A 79 -16.11 -30.50 20.84
CA ALA A 79 -16.65 -29.46 19.95
C ALA A 79 -15.76 -28.20 19.86
N THR A 80 -15.08 -27.82 20.95
CA THR A 80 -14.13 -26.70 20.94
C THR A 80 -12.85 -27.10 20.19
N ALA A 81 -12.39 -28.35 20.36
CA ALA A 81 -11.23 -28.87 19.63
C ALA A 81 -11.50 -28.97 18.11
N GLU A 82 -12.68 -29.42 17.70
CA GLU A 82 -13.10 -29.48 16.30
C GLU A 82 -13.15 -28.10 15.65
N ARG A 83 -13.73 -27.10 16.33
CA ARG A 83 -13.78 -25.71 15.83
C ARG A 83 -12.40 -25.08 15.69
N VAL A 84 -11.46 -25.39 16.59
CA VAL A 84 -10.07 -24.90 16.50
C VAL A 84 -9.36 -25.53 15.29
N MET A 85 -9.56 -26.82 15.03
CA MET A 85 -9.00 -27.49 13.85
C MET A 85 -9.56 -26.88 12.55
N GLU A 86 -10.88 -26.66 12.46
CA GLU A 86 -11.52 -26.01 11.31
C GLU A 86 -10.95 -24.61 11.05
N HIS A 87 -10.77 -23.80 12.10
CA HIS A 87 -10.20 -22.46 11.98
C HIS A 87 -8.74 -22.47 11.51
N ILE A 88 -7.95 -23.46 11.92
CA ILE A 88 -6.55 -23.61 11.47
C ILE A 88 -6.52 -23.98 9.99
N GLU A 89 -7.37 -24.90 9.54
CA GLU A 89 -7.49 -25.30 8.14
C GLU A 89 -7.97 -24.13 7.27
N ALA A 90 -9.02 -23.42 7.69
CA ALA A 90 -9.53 -22.22 7.02
C ALA A 90 -8.48 -21.10 6.95
N ALA A 91 -7.66 -20.93 7.99
CA ALA A 91 -6.57 -19.96 7.97
C ALA A 91 -5.44 -20.39 7.02
N GLN A 92 -5.12 -21.69 6.92
CA GLN A 92 -4.15 -22.20 5.96
C GLN A 92 -4.62 -22.02 4.52
N THR A 93 -5.88 -22.34 4.21
CA THR A 93 -6.44 -22.19 2.87
C THR A 93 -6.52 -20.72 2.44
N ARG A 94 -6.85 -19.81 3.35
CA ARG A 94 -6.81 -18.35 3.09
C ARG A 94 -5.39 -17.85 2.82
N LYS A 95 -4.38 -18.37 3.52
CA LYS A 95 -2.97 -17.99 3.31
C LYS A 95 -2.46 -18.52 1.97
N SER A 96 -2.79 -19.76 1.62
CA SER A 96 -2.38 -20.37 0.35
C SER A 96 -3.05 -19.68 -0.85
N SER A 97 -4.34 -19.37 -0.77
CA SER A 97 -5.06 -18.63 -1.81
C SER A 97 -4.49 -17.23 -2.01
N LYS A 98 -4.26 -16.47 -0.92
CA LYS A 98 -3.62 -15.15 -1.01
C LYS A 98 -2.22 -15.20 -1.60
N LYS A 99 -1.43 -16.24 -1.30
CA LYS A 99 -0.10 -16.44 -1.88
C LYS A 99 -0.18 -16.77 -3.38
N ALA A 100 -1.14 -17.59 -3.79
CA ALA A 100 -1.38 -17.91 -5.19
C ALA A 100 -1.78 -16.66 -6.00
N VAL A 101 -2.70 -15.84 -5.47
CA VAL A 101 -3.10 -14.57 -6.09
C VAL A 101 -1.91 -13.62 -6.22
N ARG A 102 -1.11 -13.46 -5.16
CA ARG A 102 0.08 -12.59 -5.21
C ARG A 102 1.10 -13.08 -6.23
N LYS A 103 1.31 -14.40 -6.34
CA LYS A 103 2.22 -14.98 -7.34
C LYS A 103 1.70 -14.76 -8.77
N ALA A 104 0.41 -14.98 -9.01
CA ALA A 104 -0.20 -14.71 -10.32
C ALA A 104 -0.13 -13.22 -10.69
N GLN A 105 -0.32 -12.32 -9.72
CA GLN A 105 -0.17 -10.88 -9.92
C GLN A 105 1.29 -10.48 -10.20
N GLU A 106 2.26 -11.08 -9.50
CA GLU A 106 3.69 -10.84 -9.74
C GLU A 106 4.11 -11.32 -11.13
N GLU A 107 3.60 -12.47 -11.60
CA GLU A 107 3.85 -12.98 -12.96
C GLU A 107 3.18 -12.10 -14.03
N ALA A 108 1.95 -11.64 -13.80
CA ALA A 108 1.25 -10.74 -14.72
C ALA A 108 1.92 -9.35 -14.80
N THR A 109 2.38 -8.81 -13.66
CA THR A 109 3.07 -7.51 -13.60
C THR A 109 4.51 -7.58 -14.09
N ALA A 110 5.21 -8.70 -13.92
CA ALA A 110 6.53 -8.92 -14.51
C ALA A 110 6.52 -8.78 -16.05
N GLN A 111 5.41 -9.13 -16.69
CA GLN A 111 5.26 -8.96 -18.14
C GLN A 111 4.94 -7.51 -18.56
N THR A 112 4.36 -6.69 -17.68
CA THR A 112 3.82 -5.36 -18.07
C THR A 112 4.55 -4.17 -17.47
N THR A 113 5.22 -4.30 -16.32
CA THR A 113 5.87 -3.17 -15.62
C THR A 113 7.39 -3.29 -15.59
N SER A 114 7.99 -3.86 -16.64
CA SER A 114 9.45 -3.79 -16.78
C SER A 114 9.83 -2.34 -17.09
N SER A 115 10.89 -1.83 -16.45
CA SER A 115 11.42 -0.48 -16.73
C SER A 115 12.12 -0.42 -18.11
N ARG A 116 11.91 -1.42 -18.97
CA ARG A 116 12.50 -1.58 -20.29
C ARG A 116 11.66 -0.80 -21.29
N LEU A 117 12.30 0.08 -22.05
CA LEU A 117 11.64 0.81 -23.14
C LEU A 117 11.05 -0.20 -24.14
N GLN A 118 9.76 -0.03 -24.44
CA GLN A 118 9.04 -0.82 -25.43
C GLN A 118 9.13 -0.06 -26.77
N PHE A 119 9.77 -0.67 -27.77
CA PHE A 119 9.85 -0.15 -29.13
C PHE A 119 8.91 -0.94 -30.03
N THR A 120 8.19 -0.26 -30.93
CA THR A 120 7.34 -0.93 -31.92
C THR A 120 8.19 -1.66 -32.97
N GLU A 121 7.59 -2.60 -33.71
CA GLU A 121 8.32 -3.33 -34.77
C GLU A 121 8.83 -2.38 -35.86
N GLU A 122 8.09 -1.32 -36.16
CA GLU A 122 8.47 -0.26 -37.09
C GLU A 122 9.70 0.51 -36.60
N GLU A 123 9.76 0.87 -35.31
CA GLU A 123 10.92 1.54 -34.71
C GLU A 123 12.15 0.64 -34.65
N ARG A 124 11.97 -0.66 -34.39
CA ARG A 124 13.05 -1.65 -34.38
C ARG A 124 13.65 -1.88 -35.77
N ALA A 125 12.88 -1.69 -36.83
CA ALA A 125 13.36 -1.80 -38.20
C ALA A 125 14.14 -0.57 -38.68
N THR A 126 14.07 0.56 -37.96
CA THR A 126 14.84 1.75 -38.32
C THR A 126 16.32 1.61 -37.94
N PRO A 127 17.26 1.67 -38.89
CA PRO A 127 18.69 1.50 -38.61
C PRO A 127 19.24 2.64 -37.73
N GLU A 128 18.62 3.83 -37.79
CA GLU A 128 19.03 4.97 -36.97
C GLU A 128 18.76 4.75 -35.47
N LEU A 129 17.67 4.05 -35.12
CA LEU A 129 17.32 3.76 -33.73
C LEU A 129 18.01 2.50 -33.19
N GLU A 130 18.50 1.61 -34.05
CA GLU A 130 19.12 0.34 -33.66
C GLU A 130 20.21 0.53 -32.58
N THR A 131 21.06 1.54 -32.73
CA THR A 131 22.13 1.82 -31.76
C THR A 131 21.60 2.28 -30.40
N TYR A 132 20.52 3.05 -30.38
CA TYR A 132 19.88 3.53 -29.16
C TYR A 132 19.07 2.43 -28.47
N ILE A 133 18.39 1.59 -29.26
CA ILE A 133 17.69 0.39 -28.78
C ILE A 133 18.70 -0.51 -28.07
N LYS A 134 19.82 -0.87 -28.71
CA LYS A 134 20.87 -1.69 -28.09
C LYS A 134 21.41 -1.10 -26.78
N LYS A 135 21.61 0.22 -26.72
CA LYS A 135 22.04 0.91 -25.49
C LYS A 135 21.00 0.80 -24.38
N SER A 136 19.72 0.97 -24.73
CA SER A 136 18.60 0.86 -23.80
C SER A 136 18.46 -0.54 -23.25
N GLU A 137 18.50 -1.55 -24.12
CA GLU A 137 18.45 -2.97 -23.74
C GLU A 137 19.59 -3.33 -22.79
N LYS A 138 20.82 -2.93 -23.13
CA LYS A 138 21.99 -3.16 -22.27
C LYS A 138 21.88 -2.46 -20.90
N ALA A 139 21.26 -1.28 -20.86
CA ALA A 139 21.03 -0.57 -19.61
C ALA A 139 19.98 -1.27 -18.74
N ALA A 140 18.89 -1.76 -19.35
CA ALA A 140 17.88 -2.54 -18.67
C ALA A 140 18.47 -3.85 -18.10
N ASP A 141 19.28 -4.58 -18.88
CA ASP A 141 19.91 -5.82 -18.42
C ASP A 141 20.83 -5.59 -17.20
N ARG A 142 21.58 -4.47 -17.18
CA ARG A 142 22.39 -4.08 -16.02
C ARG A 142 21.55 -3.76 -14.80
N LEU A 143 20.41 -3.10 -14.98
CA LEU A 143 19.48 -2.75 -13.91
C LEU A 143 18.89 -4.02 -13.30
N ASP A 144 18.46 -4.96 -14.13
CA ASP A 144 17.90 -6.24 -13.69
C ASP A 144 18.96 -7.10 -12.98
N ALA A 145 20.19 -7.14 -13.49
CA ALA A 145 21.31 -7.80 -12.82
C ALA A 145 21.61 -7.17 -11.45
N ALA A 146 21.61 -5.83 -11.35
CA ALA A 146 21.81 -5.13 -10.08
C ALA A 146 20.68 -5.43 -9.09
N LYS A 147 19.42 -5.41 -9.53
CA LYS A 147 18.26 -5.80 -8.69
C LYS A 147 18.36 -7.24 -8.21
N ALA A 148 18.80 -8.15 -9.05
CA ALA A 148 19.00 -9.56 -8.70
C ALA A 148 20.12 -9.76 -7.67
N ALA A 149 21.17 -8.92 -7.72
CA ALA A 149 22.29 -8.95 -6.78
C ALA A 149 21.95 -8.40 -5.38
N ILE A 150 20.87 -7.62 -5.23
CA ILE A 150 20.45 -7.09 -3.93
C ILE A 150 20.02 -8.26 -3.03
N PRO A 151 20.63 -8.43 -1.85
CA PRO A 151 20.24 -9.48 -0.91
C PRO A 151 18.78 -9.31 -0.50
N LYS A 152 17.96 -10.33 -0.74
CA LYS A 152 16.53 -10.33 -0.37
C LYS A 152 16.29 -10.44 1.14
N GLN A 153 17.30 -10.85 1.90
CA GLN A 153 17.23 -11.02 3.35
C GLN A 153 18.47 -10.41 3.99
N LYS A 154 18.26 -9.64 5.06
CA LYS A 154 19.34 -9.05 5.86
C LYS A 154 19.97 -10.16 6.72
N LYS A 155 21.22 -10.54 6.43
CA LYS A 155 22.01 -11.40 7.31
C LYS A 155 22.64 -10.52 8.39
N LEU A 156 22.19 -10.68 9.63
CA LEU A 156 22.81 -10.01 10.78
C LEU A 156 24.05 -10.83 11.17
N VAL A 157 25.23 -10.24 11.02
CA VAL A 157 26.48 -10.83 11.51
C VAL A 157 26.69 -10.32 12.93
N LYS A 158 27.02 -11.25 13.84
CA LYS A 158 27.09 -11.06 15.29
C LYS A 158 28.30 -10.24 15.71
#